data_AF-C8WP21-F1
#
_entry.id   AF-C8WP21-F1
#
_cell.length_a   1.000
_cell.length_b   1.000
_cell.length_c   1.000
_cell.angle_alpha   90.00
_cell.angle_beta   90.00
_cell.angle_gamma   90.00
#
_symmetry.space_group_name_H-M   'P 1'
#
loop_
_entity.id
_entity.type
_entity.pdbx_description
1 polymer ?
#
loop_
_entity_poly.entity_id
_entity_poly.type
_entity_poly.pdbx_seq_one_letter_code
_entity_poly.pdbx_strand_id
1 'polypeptide(L)'
;MPCPNSHRKRTISKAFRCSPEERHRIELLARAAGVTQQEYIMAKIEDKEFTIVPDVRTFKMLRDEMRAVVGELSRLRNTGDLGEELEARVELLCDLFLGIADVESPLDEEDALIEQTGRG
;
A
#
# COMPACT_ATOMS: atom_id res chain seq x y z
N MET A 1 23.36 20.02 27.03
CA MET A 1 23.34 20.98 25.90
C MET A 1 22.44 20.41 24.81
N PRO A 2 21.32 21.07 24.45
CA PRO A 2 20.55 20.61 23.30
C PRO A 2 21.41 20.81 22.04
N CYS A 3 21.53 19.77 21.23
CA CYS A 3 22.24 19.81 19.95
C CYS A 3 21.66 20.95 19.08
N PRO A 4 22.48 21.91 18.60
CA PRO A 4 21.99 22.99 17.77
C PRO A 4 21.42 22.42 16.48
N ASN A 5 20.15 22.77 16.22
CA ASN A 5 19.35 22.22 15.12
C ASN A 5 19.93 22.55 13.73
N SER A 6 20.91 23.46 13.65
CA SER A 6 21.58 23.93 12.42
C SER A 6 22.42 22.88 11.70
N HIS A 7 22.81 21.78 12.35
CA HIS A 7 23.63 20.72 11.73
C HIS A 7 22.80 19.56 11.13
N ARG A 8 21.46 19.63 11.18
CA ARG A 8 20.60 18.56 10.62
C ARG A 8 20.35 18.81 9.14
N LYS A 9 20.39 17.74 8.32
CA LYS A 9 20.03 17.82 6.89
C LYS A 9 18.58 18.23 6.65
N ARG A 10 17.66 17.86 7.56
CA ARG A 10 16.23 18.17 7.47
C ARG A 10 15.80 18.92 8.75
N THR A 11 15.65 20.24 8.65
CA THR A 11 15.34 21.14 9.78
C THR A 11 13.91 21.68 9.76
N ILE A 12 13.23 21.60 8.61
CA ILE A 12 11.87 22.11 8.41
C ILE A 12 10.88 20.95 8.48
N SER A 13 9.88 21.09 9.35
CA SER A 13 8.77 20.13 9.46
C SER A 13 7.61 20.54 8.55
N LYS A 14 7.07 19.57 7.81
CA LYS A 14 5.78 19.70 7.09
C LYS A 14 4.78 18.75 7.73
N ALA A 15 3.56 19.21 7.98
CA ALA A 15 2.49 18.41 8.57
C ALA A 15 1.27 18.42 7.64
N PHE A 16 0.62 17.26 7.49
CA PHE A 16 -0.62 17.09 6.76
C PHE A 16 -1.56 16.21 7.60
N ARG A 17 -2.86 16.33 7.36
CA ARG A 17 -3.87 15.46 7.99
C ARG A 17 -4.09 14.27 7.06
N CYS A 18 -4.27 13.10 7.66
CA CYS A 18 -4.62 11.87 6.96
C CYS A 18 -5.72 11.15 7.72
N SER A 19 -6.57 10.42 6.99
CA SER A 19 -7.46 9.41 7.57
C SER A 19 -6.63 8.24 8.15
N PRO A 20 -7.22 7.41 9.03
CA PRO A 20 -6.58 6.17 9.46
C PRO A 20 -6.16 5.27 8.29
N GLU A 21 -6.98 5.24 7.24
CA GLU A 21 -6.79 4.44 6.03
C GLU A 21 -5.60 4.94 5.21
N GLU A 22 -5.54 6.25 4.95
CA GLU A 22 -4.43 6.90 4.26
C GLU A 22 -3.11 6.70 5.02
N ARG A 23 -3.16 6.84 6.35
CA ARG A 23 -2.00 6.57 7.21
C ARG A 23 -1.53 5.13 7.07
N HIS A 24 -2.45 4.16 7.14
CA HIS A 24 -2.13 2.73 7.03
C HIS A 24 -1.53 2.39 5.67
N ARG A 25 -2.10 2.94 4.58
CA ARG A 25 -1.58 2.76 3.21
C ARG A 25 -0.14 3.28 3.08
N ILE A 26 0.13 4.49 3.57
CA ILE A 26 1.48 5.06 3.57
C ILE A 26 2.44 4.19 4.41
N GLU A 27 2.00 3.73 5.58
CA GLU A 27 2.78 2.88 6.47
C GLU A 27 3.11 1.52 5.85
N LEU A 28 2.15 0.89 5.16
CA LEU A 28 2.35 -0.38 4.50
C LEU A 28 3.32 -0.24 3.33
N LEU A 29 3.12 0.76 2.48
CA LEU A 29 3.95 1.01 1.30
C LEU A 29 5.39 1.38 1.68
N ALA A 30 5.59 2.25 2.67
CA ALA A 30 6.93 2.59 3.14
C ALA A 30 7.67 1.36 3.69
N ARG A 31 6.97 0.51 4.46
CA ARG A 31 7.55 -0.72 4.99
C ARG A 31 7.85 -1.74 3.89
N ALA A 32 6.97 -1.92 2.92
CA ALA A 32 7.19 -2.81 1.78
C ALA A 32 8.40 -2.36 0.96
N ALA A 33 8.52 -1.05 0.75
CA ALA A 33 9.66 -0.38 0.13
C ALA A 33 10.96 -0.42 0.96
N GLY A 34 10.91 -0.83 2.23
CA GLY A 34 12.08 -0.87 3.11
C GLY A 34 12.62 0.51 3.51
N VAL A 35 11.79 1.56 3.43
CA VAL A 35 12.17 2.96 3.73
C VAL A 35 11.32 3.55 4.85
N THR A 36 11.76 4.70 5.36
CA THR A 36 10.96 5.47 6.32
C THR A 36 9.76 6.12 5.62
N GLN A 37 8.68 6.38 6.38
CA GLN A 37 7.52 7.13 5.86
C GLN A 37 7.95 8.46 5.22
N GLN A 38 8.89 9.17 5.85
CA GLN A 38 9.38 10.44 5.33
C GLN A 38 10.07 10.26 3.98
N GLU A 39 10.92 9.24 3.81
CA GLU A 39 11.57 8.95 2.53
C GLU A 39 10.55 8.56 1.46
N TYR A 40 9.57 7.73 1.81
CA TYR A 40 8.49 7.35 0.90
C TYR A 40 7.68 8.57 0.42
N ILE A 41 7.22 9.41 1.35
CA ILE A 41 6.44 10.62 1.02
C ILE A 41 7.26 11.58 0.18
N MET A 42 8.53 11.81 0.54
CA MET A 42 9.41 12.69 -0.24
C MET A 42 9.64 12.14 -1.64
N ALA A 43 9.87 10.83 -1.80
CA ALA A 43 10.02 10.21 -3.10
C ALA A 43 8.77 10.40 -3.97
N LYS A 44 7.57 10.18 -3.41
CA LYS A 44 6.31 10.39 -4.13
C LYS A 44 6.06 11.86 -4.50
N ILE A 45 6.40 12.81 -3.62
CA ILE A 45 6.27 14.26 -3.93
C ILE A 45 7.28 14.70 -5.01
N GLU A 46 8.45 14.07 -5.05
CA GLU A 46 9.50 14.36 -6.03
C GLU A 46 9.37 13.54 -7.33
N ASP A 47 8.27 12.82 -7.50
CA ASP A 47 7.98 11.92 -8.63
C ASP A 47 9.12 10.90 -8.91
N LYS A 48 9.68 10.37 -7.83
CA LYS A 48 10.72 9.35 -7.90
C LYS A 48 10.10 7.96 -7.88
N GLU A 49 10.52 7.13 -8.82
CA GLU A 49 10.17 5.71 -8.84
C GLU A 49 10.73 5.00 -7.61
N PHE A 50 10.00 3.99 -7.14
CA PHE A 50 10.40 3.16 -6.02
C PHE A 50 10.28 1.70 -6.40
N THR A 51 11.38 0.95 -6.33
CA THR A 51 11.37 -0.50 -6.52
C THR A 51 11.24 -1.18 -5.18
N ILE A 52 10.17 -1.96 -5.01
CA ILE A 52 10.02 -2.84 -3.87
C ILE A 52 10.86 -4.08 -4.15
N VAL A 53 11.95 -4.26 -3.39
CA VAL A 53 12.74 -5.49 -3.45
C VAL A 53 12.24 -6.40 -2.33
N PRO A 54 11.53 -7.50 -2.65
CA PRO A 54 10.97 -8.36 -1.63
C PRO A 54 12.08 -9.13 -0.90
N ASP A 55 12.13 -8.97 0.42
CA ASP A 55 12.96 -9.78 1.31
C ASP A 55 12.09 -10.63 2.25
N VAL A 56 12.71 -11.51 3.05
CA VAL A 56 11.99 -12.37 4.00
C VAL A 56 11.13 -11.57 4.98
N ARG A 57 11.55 -10.36 5.34
CA ARG A 57 10.83 -9.49 6.26
C ARG A 57 9.62 -8.84 5.59
N THR A 58 9.76 -8.39 4.35
CA THR A 58 8.67 -7.86 3.51
C THR A 58 7.61 -8.91 3.31
N PHE A 59 7.97 -10.13 2.91
CA PHE A 59 7.01 -11.23 2.78
C PHE A 59 6.30 -11.57 4.08
N LYS A 60 7.02 -11.62 5.19
CA LYS A 60 6.41 -11.87 6.51
C LYS A 60 5.40 -10.78 6.87
N MET A 61 5.76 -9.52 6.65
CA MET A 61 4.85 -8.39 6.89
C MET A 61 3.60 -8.46 6.01
N LEU A 62 3.77 -8.66 4.71
CA LEU A 62 2.64 -8.76 3.77
C LEU A 62 1.72 -9.93 4.11
N ARG A 63 2.29 -11.07 4.51
CA ARG A 63 1.52 -12.23 4.96
C ARG A 63 0.75 -11.95 6.26
N ASP A 64 1.37 -11.26 7.22
CA ASP A 64 0.72 -10.92 8.48
C ASP A 64 -0.42 -9.90 8.26
N GLU A 65 -0.23 -8.96 7.32
CA GLU A 65 -1.27 -8.02 6.88
C GLU A 65 -2.43 -8.72 6.16
N MET A 66 -2.11 -9.64 5.24
CA MET A 66 -3.11 -10.48 4.57
C MET A 66 -3.92 -11.31 5.56
N ARG A 67 -3.29 -11.82 6.63
CA ARG A 67 -4.00 -12.53 7.69
C ARG A 67 -5.01 -11.63 8.42
N ALA A 68 -4.68 -10.36 8.64
CA ALA A 68 -5.59 -9.40 9.24
C ALA A 68 -6.82 -9.18 8.33
N VAL A 69 -6.58 -8.94 7.04
CA VAL A 69 -7.62 -8.77 6.02
C VAL A 69 -8.52 -10.01 5.92
N VAL A 70 -7.95 -11.22 5.85
CA VAL A 70 -8.73 -12.47 5.85
C VAL A 70 -9.58 -12.60 7.11
N GLY A 71 -9.06 -12.20 8.27
CA GLY A 71 -9.80 -12.20 9.53
C GLY A 71 -10.98 -11.23 9.55
N GLU A 72 -10.88 -10.10 8.85
CA GLU A 72 -11.96 -9.14 8.68
C GLU A 72 -12.99 -9.64 7.66
N LEU A 73 -12.53 -10.09 6.48
CA LEU A 73 -13.38 -10.69 5.44
C LEU A 73 -14.19 -11.88 5.96
N SER A 74 -13.58 -12.73 6.80
CA SER A 74 -14.26 -13.90 7.39
C SER A 74 -15.41 -13.54 8.33
N ARG A 75 -15.51 -12.28 8.79
CA ARG A 75 -16.61 -11.81 9.64
C ARG A 75 -17.77 -11.23 8.84
N LEU A 76 -17.56 -10.93 7.56
CA LEU A 76 -18.60 -10.40 6.70
C LEU A 76 -19.70 -11.43 6.55
N ARG A 77 -20.94 -10.98 6.70
CA ARG A 77 -22.13 -11.81 6.52
C ARG A 77 -22.77 -11.61 5.15
N ASN A 78 -22.61 -10.41 4.59
CA ASN A 78 -23.00 -10.05 3.23
C ASN A 78 -21.86 -9.26 2.56
N THR A 79 -21.79 -9.31 1.23
CA THR A 79 -20.79 -8.57 0.45
C THR A 79 -20.97 -7.06 0.52
N GLY A 80 -22.19 -6.56 0.78
CA GLY A 80 -22.47 -5.14 0.98
C GLY A 80 -21.98 -4.55 2.31
N ASP A 81 -21.44 -5.38 3.20
CA ASP A 81 -20.81 -4.94 4.46
C ASP A 81 -19.30 -4.66 4.29
N LEU A 82 -18.77 -4.78 3.06
CA LEU A 82 -17.38 -4.45 2.76
C LEU A 82 -17.21 -2.93 2.83
N GLY A 83 -16.53 -2.44 3.87
CA GLY A 83 -16.21 -1.02 3.99
C GLY A 83 -15.10 -0.60 3.00
N GLU A 84 -15.14 0.67 2.56
CA GLU A 84 -14.17 1.27 1.64
C GLU A 84 -12.71 1.06 2.12
N GLU A 85 -12.47 1.14 3.42
CA GLU A 85 -11.15 0.86 4.02
C GLU A 85 -10.65 -0.57 3.73
N LEU A 86 -11.52 -1.56 3.92
CA LEU A 86 -11.17 -2.97 3.75
C LEU A 86 -10.97 -3.30 2.27
N GLU A 87 -11.80 -2.73 1.41
CA GLU A 87 -11.66 -2.81 -0.04
C GLU A 87 -10.30 -2.25 -0.50
N ALA A 88 -9.97 -1.01 -0.11
CA ALA A 88 -8.71 -0.37 -0.48
C ALA A 88 -7.47 -1.11 0.06
N ARG A 89 -7.59 -1.78 1.21
CA ARG A 89 -6.53 -2.64 1.78
C ARG A 89 -6.36 -3.95 1.01
N VAL A 90 -7.46 -4.58 0.60
CA VAL A 90 -7.43 -5.80 -0.23
C VAL A 90 -6.76 -5.48 -1.57
N GLU A 91 -7.22 -4.42 -2.24
CA GLU A 91 -6.69 -3.96 -3.52
C GLU A 91 -5.17 -3.69 -3.43
N LEU A 92 -4.75 -2.91 -2.44
CA LEU A 92 -3.34 -2.60 -2.20
C LEU A 92 -2.48 -3.87 -1.99
N LEU A 93 -2.99 -4.84 -1.24
CA LEU A 93 -2.27 -6.08 -1.02
C LEU A 93 -2.17 -6.91 -2.31
N CYS A 94 -3.26 -7.00 -3.09
CA CYS A 94 -3.24 -7.67 -4.38
C CYS A 94 -2.19 -7.05 -5.30
N ASP A 95 -2.18 -5.72 -5.47
CA ASP A 95 -1.19 -5.01 -6.28
C ASP A 95 0.25 -5.34 -5.85
N LEU A 96 0.49 -5.34 -4.54
CA LEU A 96 1.80 -5.65 -3.98
C LEU A 96 2.20 -7.11 -4.25
N PHE A 97 1.27 -8.06 -4.12
CA PHE A 97 1.55 -9.47 -4.38
C PHE A 97 1.75 -9.77 -5.86
N LEU A 98 0.95 -9.17 -6.75
CA LEU A 98 1.11 -9.29 -8.20
C LEU A 98 2.45 -8.70 -8.65
N GLY A 99 2.79 -7.50 -8.18
CA GLY A 99 4.08 -6.87 -8.48
C GLY A 99 5.29 -7.65 -7.97
N ILE A 100 5.15 -8.43 -6.90
CA ILE A 100 6.20 -9.32 -6.39
C ILE A 100 6.27 -10.63 -7.19
N ALA A 101 5.12 -11.16 -7.60
CA ALA A 101 5.03 -12.41 -8.37
C ALA A 101 5.42 -12.23 -9.84
N ASP A 102 5.43 -11.00 -10.34
CA ASP A 102 5.61 -10.66 -11.77
C ASP A 102 4.56 -11.36 -12.64
N VAL A 103 3.31 -11.35 -12.17
CA VAL A 103 2.15 -11.95 -12.83
C VAL A 103 1.07 -10.88 -13.00
N GLU A 104 0.40 -10.87 -14.16
CA GLU A 104 -0.76 -10.00 -14.41
C GLU A 104 -1.98 -10.45 -13.60
N SER A 105 -2.86 -9.51 -13.25
CA SER A 105 -4.08 -9.85 -12.53
C SER A 105 -5.01 -10.65 -13.45
N PRO A 106 -5.55 -11.80 -13.02
CA PRO A 106 -6.63 -12.46 -13.75
C PRO A 106 -7.86 -11.56 -13.92
N LEU A 107 -8.05 -10.59 -13.01
CA LEU A 107 -9.13 -9.61 -13.12
C LEU A 107 -8.93 -8.64 -14.29
N ASP A 108 -7.68 -8.29 -14.62
CA ASP A 108 -7.39 -7.41 -15.77
C ASP A 108 -7.77 -8.12 -17.08
N GLU A 109 -7.53 -9.44 -17.15
CA GLU A 109 -7.98 -10.27 -18.27
C GLU A 109 -9.52 -10.34 -18.35
N GLU A 110 -10.19 -10.55 -17.21
CA GLU A 110 -11.66 -10.58 -17.13
C GLU A 110 -12.29 -9.24 -17.54
N ASP A 111 -11.75 -8.12 -17.04
CA ASP A 111 -12.22 -6.77 -17.37
C ASP A 111 -12.05 -6.48 -18.86
N ALA A 112 -10.90 -6.85 -19.45
CA ALA A 112 -10.67 -6.72 -20.88
C ALA A 112 -11.66 -7.54 -21.72
N LEU A 113 -12.10 -8.71 -21.25
CA LEU A 113 -13.12 -9.54 -21.90
C LEU A 113 -14.52 -8.93 -21.77
N ILE A 114 -14.85 -8.34 -20.62
CA ILE A 114 -16.11 -7.62 -20.40
C ILE A 114 -16.20 -6.39 -21.30
N GLU A 115 -15.13 -5.60 -21.42
CA GLU A 115 -15.08 -4.45 -22.32
C GLU A 115 -15.24 -4.84 -23.79
N GLN A 116 -14.68 -5.98 -24.19
CA GLN A 116 -14.83 -6.53 -25.55
C GLN A 116 -16.26 -7.02 -25.82
N THR A 117 -16.95 -7.56 -24.82
CA THR A 117 -18.32 -8.08 -24.96
C THR A 117 -19.41 -7.01 -24.79
N GLY A 118 -19.13 -5.91 -24.08
CA GLY A 118 -20.05 -4.78 -23.87
C GLY A 118 -20.15 -3.79 -25.03
N ARG A 119 -19.41 -3.99 -26.14
CA ARG A 119 -19.45 -3.15 -27.36
C ARG A 119 -20.48 -3.59 -28.42
N GLY A 120 -21.43 -4.45 -28.06
CA GLY A 120 -22.52 -4.94 -28.92
C GLY A 120 -23.81 -4.13 -28.83
#